data_AF-A0A7H9HKD9-F1
#
_entry.id   AF-A0A7H9HKD9-F1
#
_cell.length_a   1.000
_cell.length_b   1.000
_cell.length_c   1.000
_cell.angle_alpha   90.00
_cell.angle_beta   90.00
_cell.angle_gamma   90.00
#
_symmetry.space_group_name_H-M   'P 1'
#
loop_
_entity.id
_entity.type
_entity.pdbx_description
1 polymer ?
#
loop_
_entity_poly.entity_id
_entity_poly.type
_entity_poly.pdbx_seq_one_letter_code
_entity_poly.pdbx_strand_id
1 'polypeptide(L)'
;MARRKAQINSLFRCTVVCLMLIAAVEYFKYATRIHYEWFHCTPMVEPIGTSDSSVVMVSSRGGPSCDKRGEFKTIVKRISRDFEPNLEHLSFCIKENDELPAVHYPIGENKGAPGYIAYAGYDRDLELVKELCADTPIYHF
;
A
#
# COMPACT_ATOMS: atom_id res chain seq x y z
N MET A 1 2.67 -19.48 55.54
CA MET A 1 2.05 -19.63 54.20
C MET A 1 1.82 -18.31 53.45
N ALA A 2 1.47 -17.20 54.11
CA ALA A 2 1.17 -15.91 53.46
C ALA A 2 2.30 -15.36 52.56
N ARG A 3 3.57 -15.44 52.99
CA ARG A 3 4.74 -14.97 52.23
C ARG A 3 4.93 -15.71 50.88
N ARG A 4 4.71 -17.02 50.84
CA ARG A 4 4.80 -17.82 49.60
C ARG A 4 3.67 -17.46 48.62
N LYS A 5 2.44 -17.23 49.10
CA LYS A 5 1.32 -16.76 48.26
C LYS A 5 1.61 -15.38 47.64
N ALA A 6 2.18 -14.46 48.41
CA ALA A 6 2.58 -13.14 47.91
C ALA A 6 3.68 -13.24 46.83
N GLN A 7 4.66 -14.13 47.00
CA GLN A 7 5.71 -14.38 46.02
C GLN A 7 5.17 -14.98 44.72
N ILE A 8 4.26 -15.95 44.80
CA ILE A 8 3.61 -16.55 43.61
C ILE A 8 2.79 -15.50 42.87
N ASN A 9 2.01 -14.67 43.59
CA ASN A 9 1.25 -13.58 42.97
C ASN A 9 2.15 -12.53 42.31
N SER A 10 3.29 -12.20 42.93
CA SER A 10 4.28 -11.30 42.34
C SER A 10 4.88 -11.90 41.06
N LEU A 11 5.25 -13.18 41.11
CA LEU A 11 5.80 -13.88 39.95
C LEU A 11 4.79 -13.91 38.80
N PHE A 12 3.54 -14.26 39.08
CA PHE A 12 2.47 -14.29 38.08
C PHE A 12 2.26 -12.92 37.43
N ARG A 13 2.21 -11.85 38.23
CA ARG A 13 2.09 -10.47 37.72
C ARG A 13 3.28 -10.10 36.83
N CYS A 14 4.50 -10.39 37.26
CA CYS A 14 5.70 -10.14 36.46
C CYS A 14 5.65 -10.90 35.14
N THR A 15 5.30 -12.19 35.15
CA THR A 15 5.18 -13.00 33.92
C THR A 15 4.15 -12.43 32.97
N VAL A 16 2.96 -12.06 33.46
CA VAL A 16 1.90 -11.46 32.63
C VAL A 16 2.36 -10.14 32.02
N VAL A 17 3.02 -9.27 32.79
CA VAL A 17 3.58 -8.01 32.27
C VAL A 17 4.63 -8.27 31.20
N CYS A 18 5.56 -9.20 31.42
CA CYS A 18 6.57 -9.55 30.41
C CYS A 18 5.94 -10.07 29.11
N LEU A 19 4.94 -10.95 29.22
CA LEU A 19 4.23 -11.48 28.05
C LEU A 19 3.46 -10.38 27.30
N MET A 20 2.82 -9.45 28.00
CA MET A 20 2.16 -8.30 27.38
C MET A 20 3.14 -7.39 26.63
N LEU A 21 4.32 -7.14 27.19
CA LEU A 21 5.36 -6.34 26.53
C LEU A 21 5.86 -7.02 25.25
N ILE A 22 6.10 -8.33 25.29
CA ILE A 22 6.49 -9.10 24.10
C ILE A 22 5.38 -9.03 23.04
N ALA A 23 4.13 -9.27 23.44
CA ALA A 23 2.99 -9.21 22.53
C ALA A 23 2.83 -7.82 21.90
N ALA A 24 3.03 -6.74 22.66
CA ALA A 24 2.95 -5.37 22.16
C ALA A 24 4.03 -5.08 21.10
N VAL A 25 5.27 -5.54 21.30
CA VAL A 25 6.37 -5.37 20.33
C VAL A 25 6.09 -6.16 19.05
N GLU A 26 5.64 -7.40 19.16
CA GLU A 26 5.31 -8.22 18.00
C GLU A 26 4.10 -7.66 17.23
N TYR A 27 3.09 -7.19 17.96
CA TYR A 27 1.94 -6.50 17.36
C TYR A 27 2.37 -5.23 16.61
N PHE A 28 3.26 -4.43 17.19
CA PHE A 28 3.81 -3.24 16.53
C PHE A 28 4.57 -3.59 15.24
N LYS A 29 5.43 -4.62 15.25
CA LYS A 29 6.13 -5.10 14.05
C LYS A 29 5.15 -5.57 12.97
N TYR A 30 4.12 -6.32 13.36
CA TYR A 30 3.12 -6.81 12.44
C TYR A 30 2.30 -5.67 11.84
N ALA A 31 1.83 -4.73 12.67
CA ALA A 31 1.06 -3.57 12.24
C ALA A 31 1.86 -2.68 11.30
N THR A 32 3.12 -2.37 11.64
CA THR A 32 4.00 -1.56 10.77
C THR A 32 4.32 -2.25 9.45
N ARG A 33 4.42 -3.58 9.42
CA ARG A 33 4.58 -4.34 8.17
C ARG A 33 3.34 -4.25 7.27
N ILE A 34 2.13 -4.33 7.83
CA ILE A 34 0.88 -4.24 7.06
C ILE A 34 0.63 -2.83 6.55
N HIS A 35 0.82 -1.85 7.43
CA HIS A 35 0.56 -0.44 7.17
C HIS A 35 1.79 0.33 6.69
N TYR A 36 2.85 -0.37 6.26
CA TYR A 36 4.10 0.25 5.79
C TYR A 36 3.86 1.37 4.76
N GLU A 37 2.88 1.17 3.88
CA GLU A 37 2.47 2.14 2.85
C GLU A 37 1.91 3.42 3.44
N TRP A 38 1.17 3.33 4.54
CA TRP A 38 0.64 4.52 5.20
C TRP A 38 1.76 5.42 5.76
N PHE A 39 2.83 4.80 6.26
CA PHE A 39 3.96 5.52 6.84
C PHE A 39 4.99 5.98 5.80
N HIS A 40 5.19 5.20 4.73
CA HIS A 40 6.30 5.41 3.81
C HIS A 40 5.88 5.89 2.43
N CYS A 41 4.80 5.36 1.85
CA CYS A 41 4.43 5.54 0.44
C CYS A 41 2.90 5.49 0.30
N THR A 42 2.25 6.65 0.40
CA THR A 42 0.80 6.76 0.49
C THR A 42 0.18 6.63 -0.91
N PRO A 43 -0.67 5.61 -1.17
CA PRO A 43 -1.37 5.51 -2.44
C PRO A 43 -2.46 6.57 -2.56
N MET A 44 -2.58 7.17 -3.73
CA MET A 44 -3.69 8.01 -4.16
C MET A 44 -4.47 7.26 -5.22
N VAL A 45 -5.79 7.17 -5.03
CA VAL A 45 -6.70 6.50 -5.95
C VAL A 45 -7.75 7.52 -6.39
N GLU A 46 -7.80 7.79 -7.68
CA GLU A 46 -8.74 8.74 -8.28
C GLU A 46 -9.62 7.99 -9.27
N PRO A 47 -10.97 8.03 -9.14
CA PRO A 47 -11.85 7.43 -10.13
C PRO A 47 -11.77 8.20 -11.45
N ILE A 48 -11.72 7.47 -12.56
CA ILE A 48 -11.66 8.03 -13.90
C ILE A 48 -12.89 7.60 -14.68
N GLY A 49 -13.53 8.53 -15.40
CA GLY A 49 -14.72 8.26 -16.20
C GLY A 49 -16.02 8.70 -15.54
N THR A 50 -17.11 8.00 -15.85
CA THR A 50 -18.45 8.27 -15.30
C THR A 50 -18.63 7.63 -13.92
N SER A 51 -19.75 7.94 -13.24
CA SER A 51 -20.06 7.40 -11.91
C SER A 51 -20.13 5.86 -11.84
N ASP A 52 -20.35 5.19 -12.99
CA ASP A 52 -20.44 3.73 -13.09
C ASP A 52 -19.13 3.08 -13.56
N SER A 53 -18.11 3.87 -13.89
CA SER A 53 -16.84 3.31 -14.38
C SER A 53 -16.06 2.64 -13.26
N SER A 54 -15.45 1.50 -13.58
CA SER A 54 -14.53 0.78 -12.70
C SER A 54 -13.09 1.28 -12.78
N VAL A 55 -12.79 2.21 -13.70
CA VAL A 55 -11.43 2.64 -13.95
C VAL A 55 -10.97 3.60 -12.84
N VAL A 56 -9.79 3.32 -12.31
CA VAL A 56 -9.12 4.16 -11.33
C VAL A 56 -7.71 4.47 -11.79
N MET A 57 -7.28 5.71 -11.56
CA MET A 57 -5.88 6.09 -11.59
C MET A 57 -5.29 5.85 -10.20
N VAL A 58 -4.22 5.06 -10.13
CA VAL A 58 -3.48 4.79 -8.90
C VAL A 58 -2.08 5.39 -9.03
N SER A 59 -1.71 6.25 -8.10
CA SER A 59 -0.32 6.66 -7.91
C SER A 59 0.07 6.47 -6.45
N SER A 60 1.34 6.55 -6.12
CA SER A 60 1.78 6.53 -4.73
C SER A 60 2.85 7.58 -4.52
N ARG A 61 2.82 8.27 -3.36
CA ARG A 61 3.83 9.27 -2.98
C ARG A 61 4.06 9.26 -1.48
N GLY A 62 5.29 9.52 -1.05
CA GLY A 62 5.62 9.42 0.37
C GLY A 62 6.97 9.98 0.73
N GLY A 63 7.47 9.65 1.92
CA GLY A 63 8.70 10.22 2.45
C GLY A 63 9.98 9.66 1.79
N PRO A 64 11.15 9.85 2.42
CA PRO A 64 12.46 9.39 1.92
C PRO A 64 12.63 7.88 1.71
N SER A 65 11.59 7.08 1.93
CA SER A 65 11.58 5.63 1.70
C SER A 65 10.66 5.21 0.55
N CYS A 66 9.98 6.16 -0.11
CA CYS A 66 9.11 5.95 -1.26
C CYS A 66 9.85 6.44 -2.51
N ASP A 67 10.85 5.66 -2.91
CA ASP A 67 11.47 5.79 -4.23
C ASP A 67 10.58 5.14 -5.30
N LYS A 68 10.99 5.19 -6.57
CA LYS A 68 10.28 4.54 -7.70
C LYS A 68 9.91 3.08 -7.39
N ARG A 69 10.81 2.33 -6.76
CA ARG A 69 10.56 0.93 -6.38
C ARG A 69 9.46 0.79 -5.33
N GLY A 70 9.49 1.64 -4.30
CA GLY A 70 8.46 1.71 -3.27
C GLY A 70 7.09 2.04 -3.86
N GLU A 71 7.04 3.05 -4.74
CA GLU A 71 5.83 3.47 -5.44
C GLU A 71 5.24 2.33 -6.27
N PHE A 72 6.05 1.71 -7.13
CA PHE A 72 5.63 0.58 -7.96
C PHE A 72 5.03 -0.56 -7.12
N LYS A 73 5.74 -0.94 -6.04
CA LYS A 73 5.26 -2.00 -5.13
C LYS A 73 3.91 -1.65 -4.51
N THR A 74 3.73 -0.40 -4.09
CA THR A 74 2.48 0.06 -3.47
C THR A 74 1.33 0.11 -4.48
N ILE A 75 1.59 0.58 -5.70
CA ILE A 75 0.60 0.62 -6.78
C ILE A 75 0.11 -0.80 -7.09
N VAL A 76 1.04 -1.74 -7.33
CA VAL A 76 0.68 -3.14 -7.63
C VAL A 76 -0.10 -3.77 -6.47
N LYS A 77 0.34 -3.56 -5.23
CA LYS A 77 -0.37 -4.09 -4.05
C LYS A 77 -1.79 -3.51 -3.94
N ARG A 78 -1.97 -2.21 -4.21
CA ARG A 78 -3.29 -1.55 -4.17
C ARG A 78 -4.22 -2.12 -5.24
N ILE A 79 -3.74 -2.23 -6.48
CA ILE A 79 -4.50 -2.85 -7.59
C ILE A 79 -4.93 -4.27 -7.20
N SER A 80 -4.02 -5.10 -6.70
CA SER A 80 -4.31 -6.48 -6.30
C SER A 80 -5.26 -6.63 -5.10
N ARG A 81 -5.43 -5.57 -4.30
CA ARG A 81 -6.32 -5.56 -3.13
C ARG A 81 -7.70 -5.02 -3.46
N ASP A 82 -7.77 -4.03 -4.34
CA ASP A 82 -9.00 -3.28 -4.60
C ASP A 82 -9.86 -3.92 -5.68
N PHE A 83 -9.24 -4.66 -6.59
CA PHE A 83 -9.92 -5.46 -7.59
C PHE A 83 -9.94 -6.92 -7.15
N GLU A 84 -11.12 -7.52 -7.13
CA GLU A 84 -11.33 -8.92 -6.77
C GLU A 84 -11.32 -9.76 -8.05
N PRO A 85 -10.29 -10.60 -8.30
CA PRO A 85 -10.18 -11.36 -9.55
C PRO A 85 -11.34 -12.34 -9.78
N ASN A 86 -12.06 -12.72 -8.72
CA ASN A 86 -13.22 -13.60 -8.83
C ASN A 86 -14.49 -12.90 -9.33
N LEU A 87 -14.53 -11.56 -9.37
CA LEU A 87 -15.70 -10.81 -9.86
C LEU A 87 -15.66 -10.66 -11.38
N GLU A 88 -14.55 -10.15 -11.91
CA GLU A 88 -14.37 -9.86 -13.32
C GLU A 88 -12.87 -9.76 -13.63
N HIS A 89 -12.48 -10.03 -14.88
CA HIS A 89 -11.09 -9.86 -15.32
C HIS A 89 -10.65 -8.40 -15.22
N LEU A 90 -9.41 -8.22 -14.80
CA LEU A 90 -8.81 -6.92 -14.54
C LEU A 90 -7.79 -6.61 -15.64
N SER A 91 -7.88 -5.41 -16.19
CA SER A 91 -6.90 -4.86 -17.13
C SER A 91 -6.25 -3.62 -16.54
N PHE A 92 -4.92 -3.55 -16.57
CA PHE A 92 -4.19 -2.39 -16.06
C PHE A 92 -2.88 -2.13 -16.79
N CYS A 93 -2.39 -0.89 -16.72
CA CYS A 93 -1.04 -0.53 -17.13
C CYS A 93 -0.34 0.30 -16.05
N ILE A 94 0.98 0.34 -16.10
CA ILE A 94 1.82 1.13 -15.18
C ILE A 94 2.79 1.95 -16.03
N LYS A 95 2.64 3.28 -15.98
CA LYS A 95 3.46 4.24 -16.70
C LYS A 95 4.55 4.79 -15.77
N GLU A 96 5.79 4.71 -16.21
CA GLU A 96 6.92 5.36 -15.54
C GLU A 96 6.99 6.83 -15.92
N ASN A 97 7.32 7.68 -14.95
CA ASN A 97 7.69 9.06 -15.19
C ASN A 97 9.20 9.16 -15.38
N ASP A 98 9.64 9.28 -16.64
CA ASP A 98 11.06 9.36 -17.01
C ASP A 98 11.73 10.69 -16.63
N GLU A 99 10.94 11.72 -16.29
CA GLU A 99 11.47 13.01 -15.83
C GLU A 99 12.05 12.93 -14.41
N LEU A 100 11.71 11.87 -13.66
CA LEU A 100 12.14 11.67 -12.30
C LEU A 100 13.27 10.62 -12.20
N PRO A 101 14.31 10.87 -11.40
CA PRO A 101 15.31 9.85 -11.12
C PRO A 101 14.69 8.68 -10.33
N ALA A 102 15.34 7.51 -10.41
CA ALA A 102 14.91 6.31 -9.68
C ALA A 102 14.74 6.57 -8.18
N VAL A 103 15.66 7.36 -7.62
CA VAL A 103 15.57 7.87 -6.25
C VAL A 103 15.17 9.34 -6.32
N HIS A 104 13.89 9.61 -6.11
CA HIS A 104 13.36 10.96 -5.96
C HIS A 104 12.58 10.98 -4.66
N TYR A 105 13.07 11.74 -3.68
CA TYR A 105 12.36 11.95 -2.43
C TYR A 105 11.70 13.30 -2.50
N PRO A 106 10.40 13.40 -2.21
CA PRO A 106 9.83 14.71 -2.07
C PRO A 106 10.44 15.44 -0.89
N ILE A 107 10.98 16.63 -1.16
CA ILE A 107 11.57 17.50 -0.16
C ILE A 107 10.43 18.43 0.32
N GLY A 108 9.79 18.08 1.44
CA GLY A 108 8.77 18.91 2.10
C GLY A 108 7.32 18.38 1.99
N GLU A 109 6.34 19.22 2.33
CA GLU A 109 4.91 18.88 2.27
C GLU A 109 4.42 18.65 0.84
N ASN A 110 5.04 19.34 -0.13
CA ASN A 110 4.70 19.19 -1.53
C ASN A 110 5.41 17.96 -2.09
N LYS A 111 4.66 16.85 -2.18
CA LYS A 111 5.22 15.51 -2.47
C LYS A 111 5.73 15.30 -3.91
N GLY A 112 5.95 16.37 -4.68
CA GLY A 112 6.45 16.30 -6.07
C GLY A 112 5.52 15.52 -7.01
N ALA A 113 5.97 15.27 -8.24
CA ALA A 113 5.29 14.35 -9.16
C ALA A 113 5.58 12.89 -8.73
N PRO A 114 4.68 11.93 -9.03
CA PRO A 114 4.92 10.52 -8.73
C PRO A 114 5.85 9.93 -9.80
N GLY A 115 6.70 8.98 -9.40
CA GLY A 115 7.53 8.22 -10.33
C GLY A 115 6.77 7.20 -11.16
N TYR A 116 5.59 6.75 -10.70
CA TYR A 116 4.69 5.89 -11.46
C TYR A 116 3.22 6.31 -11.34
N ILE A 117 2.48 6.13 -12.43
CA ILE A 117 1.03 6.25 -12.49
C ILE A 117 0.50 4.97 -13.13
N ALA A 118 -0.52 4.36 -12.53
CA ALA A 118 -1.20 3.22 -13.10
C ALA A 118 -2.67 3.55 -13.38
N TYR A 119 -3.20 2.92 -14.41
CA TYR A 119 -4.63 2.91 -14.70
C TYR A 119 -5.08 1.46 -14.62
N ALA A 120 -6.11 1.19 -13.83
CA ALA A 120 -6.65 -0.15 -13.63
C ALA A 120 -8.18 -0.11 -13.65
N GLY A 121 -8.79 -1.10 -14.30
CA GLY A 121 -10.25 -1.22 -14.37
C GLY A 121 -10.65 -2.63 -14.78
N TYR A 122 -11.90 -3.00 -14.54
CA TYR A 122 -12.43 -4.26 -15.03
C TYR A 122 -12.63 -4.22 -16.55
N ASP A 123 -12.67 -5.40 -17.18
CA ASP A 123 -12.73 -5.54 -18.64
C ASP A 123 -13.97 -4.90 -19.30
N ARG A 124 -15.08 -4.70 -18.56
CA ARG A 124 -16.21 -3.89 -19.02
C ARG A 124 -15.84 -2.46 -19.46
N ASP A 125 -14.78 -1.90 -18.88
CA ASP A 125 -14.25 -0.57 -19.21
C ASP A 125 -12.90 -0.65 -19.97
N LEU A 126 -12.60 -1.79 -20.60
CA LEU A 126 -11.32 -2.06 -21.27
C LEU A 126 -10.95 -1.00 -22.30
N GLU A 127 -11.92 -0.45 -23.05
CA GLU A 127 -11.64 0.57 -24.06
C GLU A 127 -11.12 1.87 -23.43
N LEU A 128 -11.63 2.26 -22.25
CA LEU A 128 -11.11 3.40 -21.50
C LEU A 128 -9.71 3.11 -20.95
N VAL A 129 -9.46 1.88 -20.48
CA VAL A 129 -8.11 1.47 -20.07
C VAL A 129 -7.13 1.53 -21.25
N LYS A 130 -7.51 1.04 -22.43
CA LYS A 130 -6.68 1.09 -23.65
C LYS A 130 -6.34 2.52 -24.05
N GLU A 131 -7.32 3.43 -24.01
CA GLU A 131 -7.11 4.84 -24.30
C GLU A 131 -6.10 5.46 -23.33
N LEU A 132 -6.30 5.24 -22.03
CA LEU A 132 -5.40 5.76 -20.99
C LEU A 132 -4.01 5.11 -21.05
N CYS A 133 -3.92 3.88 -21.53
CA CYS A 133 -2.69 3.09 -21.61
C CYS A 133 -2.01 3.13 -22.99
N ALA A 134 -2.40 4.02 -23.91
CA ALA A 134 -2.00 3.99 -25.33
C ALA A 134 -0.51 3.71 -25.62
N ASP A 135 0.40 4.23 -24.79
CA ASP A 135 1.86 4.12 -24.96
C ASP A 135 2.52 3.07 -24.05
N THR A 136 1.75 2.17 -23.44
CA THR A 136 2.24 1.29 -22.37
C THR A 136 1.61 -0.10 -22.47
N PRO A 137 2.36 -1.19 -22.24
CA PRO A 137 1.80 -2.53 -22.24
C PRO A 137 0.68 -2.66 -21.22
N ILE A 138 -0.40 -3.30 -21.63
CA ILE A 138 -1.54 -3.65 -20.79
C ILE A 138 -1.30 -5.07 -20.24
N TYR A 139 -1.51 -5.21 -18.94
CA TYR A 139 -1.46 -6.46 -18.22
C TYR A 139 -2.87 -6.90 -17.84
N HIS A 140 -3.05 -8.22 -17.75
CA HIS A 140 -4.31 -8.84 -17.36
C HIS A 140 -4.10 -9.73 -16.14
N PHE A 141 -5.06 -9.72 -15.22
CA PHE A 141 -5.07 -10.54 -14.01
C PHE A 141 -6.33 -11.41 -13.93
#